data_AF-T2J0U9-F1
#
_entry.id   AF-T2J0U9-F1
#
_cell.length_a   1.000
_cell.length_b   1.000
_cell.length_c   1.000
_cell.angle_alpha   90.00
_cell.angle_beta   90.00
_cell.angle_gamma   90.00
#
_symmetry.space_group_name_H-M   'P 1'
#
loop_
_entity.id
_entity.type
_entity.pdbx_description
1 polymer ?
#
loop_
_entity_poly.entity_id
_entity_poly.type
_entity_poly.pdbx_seq_one_letter_code
_entity_poly.pdbx_strand_id
1 'polypeptide(L)'
;MQRKASELLQRCKSCQLQWIPREKNSKADEAATKAIKSVVKESVIDIPEDLPLCEPREGLESKIQRLNSQRDGAKFKEWLQLKSGRDKFSSLRGDRLIDAVPMEVAEAITKALTEDEQDLLEKCLRWYLRGVKPIYAIKKSRVDAEIAANLAKKRG
;
A
#
# COMPACT_ATOMS: atom_id res chain seq x y z
N MET A 1 -16.95 -18.65 -14.24
CA MET A 1 -17.41 -18.33 -12.87
C MET A 1 -18.75 -18.97 -12.47
N GLN A 2 -19.68 -19.26 -13.39
CA GLN A 2 -21.04 -19.73 -13.03
C GLN A 2 -21.17 -21.21 -12.57
N ARG A 3 -20.27 -22.12 -13.00
CA ARG A 3 -20.40 -23.57 -12.72
C ARG A 3 -20.48 -23.94 -11.23
N LYS A 4 -19.57 -23.41 -10.40
CA LYS A 4 -19.54 -23.71 -8.96
C LYS A 4 -20.77 -23.19 -8.22
N ALA A 5 -21.29 -22.03 -8.62
CA ALA A 5 -22.51 -21.49 -8.02
C ALA A 5 -23.71 -22.39 -8.30
N SER A 6 -23.85 -22.87 -9.54
CA SER A 6 -24.91 -23.80 -9.93
C SER A 6 -24.80 -25.15 -9.21
N GLU A 7 -23.58 -25.70 -9.08
CA GLU A 7 -23.33 -26.95 -8.33
C GLU A 7 -23.75 -26.82 -6.85
N LEU A 8 -23.46 -25.69 -6.22
CA LEU A 8 -23.84 -25.44 -4.82
C LEU A 8 -25.35 -25.31 -4.66
N LEU A 9 -26.03 -24.62 -5.58
CA LEU A 9 -27.49 -24.50 -5.55
C LEU A 9 -28.18 -25.85 -5.74
N GLN A 10 -27.65 -26.73 -6.59
CA GLN A 10 -28.17 -28.09 -6.79
C GLN A 10 -28.01 -28.99 -5.55
N ARG A 11 -27.07 -28.68 -4.65
CA ARG A 11 -26.91 -29.39 -3.37
C ARG A 11 -27.92 -28.96 -2.32
N CYS A 12 -28.58 -27.82 -2.50
CA CYS A 12 -29.65 -27.38 -1.62
C CYS A 12 -30.97 -28.02 -2.05
N LYS A 13 -31.69 -28.66 -1.11
CA LYS A 13 -33.02 -29.24 -1.38
C LYS A 13 -34.03 -28.18 -1.84
N SER A 14 -33.89 -26.95 -1.33
CA SER A 14 -34.57 -25.76 -1.80
C SER A 14 -33.69 -24.55 -1.52
N CYS A 15 -33.72 -23.56 -2.41
CA CYS A 15 -32.96 -22.33 -2.26
C CYS A 15 -33.73 -21.18 -2.89
N GLN A 16 -33.80 -20.06 -2.17
CA GLN A 16 -34.38 -18.81 -2.66
C GLN A 16 -33.30 -17.73 -2.59
N LEU A 17 -33.06 -17.06 -3.71
CA LEU A 17 -32.14 -15.94 -3.79
C LEU A 17 -32.95 -14.65 -3.72
N GLN A 18 -32.62 -13.79 -2.76
CA GLN A 18 -33.23 -12.47 -2.63
C GLN A 18 -32.13 -11.42 -2.61
N TRP A 19 -32.35 -10.34 -3.34
CA TRP A 19 -31.50 -9.17 -3.25
C TRP A 19 -31.89 -8.34 -2.02
N ILE A 20 -30.91 -7.98 -1.20
CA ILE A 20 -31.11 -7.19 0.02
C ILE A 20 -30.38 -5.85 -0.13
N PRO A 21 -31.02 -4.71 0.17
CA PRO A 21 -30.36 -3.41 0.18
C PRO A 21 -29.16 -3.36 1.13
N ARG A 22 -28.10 -2.66 0.74
CA ARG A 22 -26.83 -2.60 1.48
C ARG A 22 -26.97 -2.20 2.95
N GLU A 23 -27.88 -1.27 3.25
CA GLU A 23 -28.17 -0.80 4.61
C GLU A 23 -28.61 -1.93 5.55
N LYS A 24 -29.26 -2.96 5.01
CA LYS A 24 -29.72 -4.14 5.75
C LYS A 24 -28.71 -5.30 5.74
N ASN A 25 -27.60 -5.16 5.01
CA ASN A 25 -26.54 -6.18 4.88
C ASN A 25 -25.35 -5.95 5.83
N SER A 26 -25.45 -4.99 6.77
CA SER A 26 -24.32 -4.54 7.59
C SER A 26 -23.59 -5.67 8.33
N LYS A 27 -24.33 -6.63 8.89
CA LYS A 27 -23.76 -7.78 9.61
C LYS A 27 -22.94 -8.71 8.70
N ALA A 28 -23.40 -8.93 7.46
CA ALA A 28 -22.67 -9.76 6.51
C ALA A 28 -21.42 -9.03 6.00
N ASP A 29 -21.50 -7.72 5.76
CA ASP A 29 -20.36 -6.88 5.40
C ASP A 29 -19.31 -6.85 6.52
N GLU A 30 -19.74 -6.75 7.78
CA GLU A 30 -18.86 -6.81 8.95
C GLU A 30 -18.19 -8.18 9.09
N ALA A 31 -18.95 -9.27 8.94
CA ALA A 31 -18.41 -10.63 8.99
C ALA A 31 -17.39 -10.88 7.86
N ALA A 32 -17.69 -10.43 6.64
CA ALA A 32 -16.76 -10.49 5.52
C ALA A 32 -15.48 -9.68 5.80
N THR A 33 -15.63 -8.47 6.34
CA THR A 33 -14.49 -7.61 6.72
C THR A 33 -13.63 -8.29 7.78
N LYS A 34 -14.24 -8.89 8.80
CA LYS A 34 -13.53 -9.61 9.87
C LYS A 34 -12.81 -10.84 9.33
N ALA A 35 -13.44 -11.61 8.45
CA ALA A 35 -12.83 -12.77 7.81
C ALA A 35 -11.61 -12.36 6.97
N ILE A 36 -11.73 -11.29 6.17
CA ILE A 36 -10.62 -10.73 5.41
C ILE A 36 -9.49 -10.31 6.36
N LYS A 37 -9.79 -9.55 7.43
CA LYS A 37 -8.80 -9.14 8.42
C LYS A 37 -8.11 -10.30 9.12
N SER A 38 -8.78 -11.43 9.32
CA SER A 38 -8.16 -12.61 9.95
C SER A 38 -7.19 -13.37 9.05
N VAL A 39 -7.31 -13.22 7.72
CA VAL A 39 -6.46 -13.90 6.73
C VAL A 39 -5.38 -12.97 6.20
N VAL A 40 -5.68 -11.68 6.09
CA VAL A 40 -4.68 -10.65 5.87
C VAL A 40 -3.84 -10.60 7.15
N LYS A 41 -2.64 -11.19 7.11
CA LYS A 41 -1.60 -10.81 8.06
C LYS A 41 -1.48 -9.30 7.93
N GLU A 42 -2.03 -8.56 8.89
CA GLU A 42 -1.60 -7.20 9.13
C GLU A 42 -0.09 -7.33 9.32
N SER A 43 0.66 -6.99 8.27
CA SER A 43 2.08 -6.73 8.41
C SER A 43 2.09 -5.51 9.33
N VAL A 44 2.14 -5.78 10.64
CA VAL A 44 2.42 -4.77 11.64
C VAL A 44 3.81 -4.29 11.25
N ILE A 45 3.84 -3.20 10.50
CA ILE A 45 5.06 -2.54 10.08
C ILE A 45 5.63 -1.94 11.36
N ASP A 46 6.48 -2.71 12.03
CA ASP A 46 7.24 -2.25 13.18
C ASP A 46 8.48 -1.54 12.66
N ILE A 47 8.32 -0.26 12.33
CA ILE A 47 9.41 0.62 11.92
C ILE A 47 9.62 1.64 13.03
N PRO A 48 10.85 1.77 13.56
CA PRO A 48 11.17 2.76 14.58
C PRO A 48 10.80 4.19 14.12
N GLU A 49 10.12 4.96 14.99
CA GLU A 49 9.69 6.34 14.66
C GLU A 49 10.87 7.34 14.64
N ASP A 50 11.99 7.00 15.26
CA ASP A 50 13.19 7.82 15.49
C ASP A 50 14.25 7.70 14.38
N LEU A 51 13.94 7.00 13.29
CA LEU A 51 14.82 6.89 12.14
C LEU A 51 15.12 8.28 11.52
N PRO A 52 16.33 8.47 10.97
CA PRO A 52 16.73 9.70 10.32
C PRO A 52 15.78 10.01 9.17
N LEU A 53 15.55 11.30 8.92
CA LEU A 53 14.64 11.76 7.88
C LEU A 53 15.40 12.68 6.92
N CYS A 54 15.30 12.41 5.62
CA CYS A 54 15.82 13.31 4.60
C CYS A 54 14.99 14.60 4.50
N GLU A 55 15.63 15.67 4.05
CA GLU A 55 14.91 16.90 3.73
C GLU A 55 13.86 16.65 2.65
N PRO A 56 12.64 17.20 2.80
CA PRO A 56 11.61 17.12 1.77
C PRO A 56 12.10 17.71 0.45
N ARG A 57 11.80 17.01 -0.64
CA ARG A 57 12.17 17.48 -1.97
C ARG A 57 11.51 18.81 -2.31
N GLU A 58 12.29 19.70 -2.95
CA GLU A 58 11.83 20.94 -3.55
C GLU A 58 10.60 20.77 -4.45
N GLY A 59 9.57 21.60 -4.22
CA GLY A 59 8.27 21.58 -4.88
C GLY A 59 7.27 20.55 -4.34
N LEU A 60 7.66 19.69 -3.38
CA LEU A 60 6.79 18.70 -2.73
C LEU A 60 6.76 18.84 -1.21
N GLU A 61 7.48 19.80 -0.63
CA GLU A 61 7.73 19.97 0.79
C GLU A 61 6.43 20.01 1.58
N SER A 62 5.50 20.91 1.22
CA SER A 62 4.24 21.06 1.95
C SER A 62 3.38 19.79 1.92
N LYS A 63 3.41 19.03 0.80
CA LYS A 63 2.66 17.77 0.68
C LYS A 63 3.30 16.66 1.51
N ILE A 64 4.63 16.54 1.44
CA ILE A 64 5.40 15.52 2.16
C ILE A 64 5.33 15.77 3.66
N GLN A 65 5.54 17.02 4.11
CA GLN A 65 5.41 17.40 5.51
C GLN A 65 4.01 17.08 6.03
N ARG A 66 2.96 17.49 5.31
CA ARG A 66 1.58 17.17 5.69
C ARG A 66 1.35 15.67 5.84
N LEU A 67 1.79 14.85 4.88
CA LEU A 67 1.67 13.40 4.95
C LEU A 67 2.47 12.81 6.12
N ASN A 68 3.68 13.32 6.36
CA ASN A 68 4.54 12.91 7.48
C ASN A 68 3.96 13.25 8.86
N SER A 69 3.10 14.27 8.95
CA SER A 69 2.43 14.69 10.19
C SER A 69 1.10 13.97 10.44
N GLN A 70 0.43 13.47 9.39
CA GLN A 70 -0.95 13.00 9.48
C GLN A 70 -1.12 11.57 10.05
N ARG A 71 -0.06 10.88 10.48
CA ARG A 71 -0.12 9.47 10.93
C ARG A 71 -0.93 8.61 9.94
N ASP A 72 -1.98 7.93 10.40
CA ASP A 72 -2.89 7.15 9.56
C ASP A 72 -4.10 7.93 9.03
N GLY A 73 -4.21 9.23 9.32
CA GLY A 73 -5.33 10.07 8.90
C GLY A 73 -5.32 10.49 7.42
N ALA A 74 -4.20 10.29 6.70
CA ALA A 74 -4.09 10.67 5.29
C ALA A 74 -4.92 9.74 4.40
N LYS A 75 -5.84 10.32 3.62
CA LYS A 75 -6.74 9.58 2.73
C LYS A 75 -5.96 9.01 1.54
N PHE A 76 -6.43 7.89 0.99
CA PHE A 76 -5.86 7.26 -0.23
C PHE A 76 -5.62 8.27 -1.37
N LYS A 77 -6.57 9.18 -1.59
CA LYS A 77 -6.47 10.23 -2.62
C LYS A 77 -5.27 11.17 -2.41
N GLU A 78 -4.88 11.43 -1.18
CA GLU A 78 -3.73 12.30 -0.86
C GLU A 78 -2.42 11.59 -1.22
N TRP A 79 -2.30 10.30 -0.92
CA TRP A 79 -1.18 9.47 -1.38
C TRP A 79 -1.11 9.40 -2.90
N LEU A 80 -2.25 9.24 -3.57
CA LEU A 80 -2.33 9.21 -5.04
C LEU A 80 -1.88 10.53 -5.70
N GLN A 81 -2.16 11.66 -5.06
CA GLN A 81 -1.79 12.99 -5.56
C GLN A 81 -0.32 13.34 -5.34
N LEU A 82 0.38 12.61 -4.47
CA LEU A 82 1.81 12.76 -4.27
C LEU A 82 2.57 12.09 -5.45
N LYS A 83 3.01 12.92 -6.39
CA LYS A 83 3.77 12.49 -7.57
C LYS A 83 5.15 13.12 -7.55
N SER A 84 6.19 12.29 -7.73
CA SER A 84 7.56 12.80 -7.86
C SER A 84 7.81 13.37 -9.26
N GLY A 85 7.21 12.82 -10.32
CA GLY A 85 7.73 13.06 -11.66
C GLY A 85 9.19 12.59 -11.79
N ARG A 86 9.95 13.16 -12.73
CA ARG A 86 11.38 12.84 -12.93
C ARG A 86 12.25 13.74 -12.07
N ASP A 87 13.20 13.14 -11.35
CA ASP A 87 14.16 13.83 -10.49
C ASP A 87 15.50 13.09 -10.37
N LYS A 88 16.42 13.65 -9.57
CA LYS A 88 17.76 13.11 -9.31
C LYS A 88 17.76 11.68 -8.74
N PHE A 89 16.68 11.27 -8.07
CA PHE A 89 16.54 9.92 -7.49
C PHE A 89 15.87 8.92 -8.44
N SER A 90 15.22 9.41 -9.51
CA SER A 90 14.48 8.59 -10.47
C SER A 90 15.38 7.61 -11.22
N SER A 91 16.66 7.94 -11.39
CA SER A 91 17.68 7.10 -12.05
C SER A 91 18.48 6.21 -11.10
N LEU A 92 18.40 6.39 -9.78
CA LEU A 92 19.14 5.57 -8.81
C LEU A 92 18.57 4.15 -8.75
N ARG A 93 19.44 3.14 -8.77
CA ARG A 93 19.14 1.70 -8.84
C ARG A 93 20.21 0.90 -8.09
N GLY A 94 19.84 -0.28 -7.60
CA GLY A 94 20.77 -1.23 -6.97
C GLY A 94 21.61 -0.62 -5.85
N ASP A 95 22.88 -0.99 -5.78
CA ASP A 95 23.81 -0.60 -4.71
C ASP A 95 23.89 0.92 -4.51
N ARG A 96 23.92 1.71 -5.59
CA ARG A 96 23.96 3.19 -5.52
C ARG A 96 22.75 3.79 -4.81
N LEU A 97 21.60 3.11 -4.84
CA LEU A 97 20.40 3.57 -4.13
C LEU A 97 20.49 3.22 -2.64
N ILE A 98 21.06 2.07 -2.30
CA ILE A 98 21.26 1.63 -0.92
C ILE A 98 22.32 2.52 -0.26
N ASP A 99 23.43 2.78 -0.94
CA ASP A 99 24.52 3.66 -0.45
C ASP A 99 24.05 5.10 -0.17
N ALA A 100 23.00 5.55 -0.85
CA ALA A 100 22.44 6.88 -0.66
C ALA A 100 21.55 7.00 0.59
N VAL A 101 21.19 5.88 1.22
CA VAL A 101 20.25 5.80 2.34
C VAL A 101 20.99 5.33 3.60
N PRO A 102 20.74 5.91 4.79
CA PRO A 102 21.29 5.39 6.03
C PRO A 102 20.96 3.89 6.21
N MET A 103 21.95 3.09 6.57
CA MET A 103 21.84 1.64 6.64
C MET A 103 20.66 1.18 7.52
N GLU A 104 20.48 1.82 8.67
CA GLU A 104 19.35 1.57 9.60
C GLU A 104 17.97 1.76 8.95
N VAL A 105 17.82 2.74 8.07
CA VAL A 105 16.58 2.96 7.32
C VAL A 105 16.39 1.90 6.26
N ALA A 106 17.44 1.57 5.52
CA ALA A 106 17.39 0.54 4.47
C ALA A 106 17.02 -0.82 5.07
N GLU A 107 17.62 -1.18 6.21
CA GLU A 107 17.28 -2.40 6.94
C GLU A 107 15.85 -2.40 7.47
N ALA A 108 15.40 -1.31 8.09
CA ALA A 108 14.04 -1.21 8.62
C ALA A 108 12.99 -1.37 7.52
N ILE A 109 13.19 -0.71 6.37
CA ILE A 109 12.30 -0.85 5.21
C ILE A 109 12.34 -2.28 4.67
N THR A 110 13.53 -2.88 4.54
CA THR A 110 13.68 -4.25 4.02
C THR A 110 12.99 -5.28 4.90
N LYS A 111 13.14 -5.17 6.23
CA LYS A 111 12.49 -6.06 7.21
C LYS A 111 10.96 -5.90 7.23
N ALA A 112 10.46 -4.71 6.92
CA ALA A 112 9.02 -4.43 6.90
C ALA A 112 8.30 -4.90 5.63
N LEU A 113 9.02 -5.13 4.53
CA LEU A 113 8.47 -5.67 3.28
C LEU A 113 8.35 -7.19 3.36
N THR A 114 7.24 -7.75 2.87
CA THR A 114 7.11 -9.20 2.74
C THR A 114 7.98 -9.74 1.60
N GLU A 115 8.18 -11.06 1.53
CA GLU A 115 8.93 -11.71 0.44
C GLU A 115 8.35 -11.35 -0.95
N ASP A 116 7.02 -11.27 -1.06
CA ASP A 116 6.31 -10.90 -2.30
C ASP A 116 6.38 -9.40 -2.65
N GLU A 117 6.91 -8.56 -1.75
CA GLU A 117 6.97 -7.10 -1.90
C GLU A 117 8.40 -6.56 -2.09
N GLN A 118 9.39 -7.44 -2.27
CA GLN A 118 10.80 -7.03 -2.40
C GLN A 118 11.03 -6.15 -3.64
N ASP A 119 10.19 -6.24 -4.67
CA ASP A 119 10.22 -5.35 -5.84
C ASP A 119 9.86 -3.89 -5.49
N LEU A 120 9.23 -3.65 -4.34
CA LEU A 120 8.89 -2.32 -3.84
C LEU A 120 10.06 -1.63 -3.13
N LEU A 121 11.11 -2.36 -2.72
CA LEU A 121 12.21 -1.82 -1.92
C LEU A 121 12.81 -0.56 -2.55
N GLU A 122 13.17 -0.61 -3.84
CA GLU A 122 13.73 0.54 -4.51
C GLU A 122 12.76 1.74 -4.59
N LYS A 123 11.44 1.47 -4.71
CA LYS A 123 10.43 2.54 -4.71
C LYS A 123 10.36 3.20 -3.33
N CYS A 124 10.40 2.40 -2.26
CA CYS A 124 10.43 2.89 -0.88
C CYS A 124 11.66 3.75 -0.62
N LEU A 125 12.86 3.26 -0.95
CA LEU A 125 14.11 4.01 -0.75
C LEU A 125 14.10 5.35 -1.49
N ARG A 126 13.60 5.39 -2.73
CA ARG A 126 13.48 6.66 -3.47
C ARG A 126 12.46 7.62 -2.85
N TRP A 127 11.35 7.13 -2.28
CA TRP A 127 10.40 7.98 -1.56
C TRP A 127 11.01 8.52 -0.26
N TYR A 128 11.78 7.69 0.44
CA TYR A 128 12.55 8.12 1.61
C TYR A 128 13.54 9.24 1.28
N LEU A 129 14.32 9.08 0.21
CA LEU A 129 15.26 10.12 -0.27
C LEU A 129 14.59 11.45 -0.64
N ARG A 130 13.27 11.46 -0.85
CA ARG A 130 12.48 12.68 -1.09
C ARG A 130 11.93 13.30 0.20
N GLY A 131 12.27 12.74 1.35
CA GLY A 131 11.85 13.19 2.68
C GLY A 131 10.55 12.58 3.18
N VAL A 132 10.06 11.49 2.59
CA VAL A 132 8.91 10.74 3.13
C VAL A 132 9.41 9.82 4.25
N LYS A 133 8.75 9.81 5.41
CA LYS A 133 9.13 8.90 6.52
C LYS A 133 9.12 7.43 6.07
N PRO A 134 10.01 6.57 6.60
CA PRO A 134 10.15 5.18 6.13
C PRO A 134 8.83 4.39 6.09
N ILE A 135 8.02 4.47 7.16
CA ILE A 135 6.69 3.84 7.21
C ILE A 135 5.74 4.33 6.10
N TYR A 136 5.78 5.63 5.79
CA TYR A 136 4.95 6.23 4.74
C TYR A 136 5.51 6.00 3.34
N ALA A 137 6.82 5.79 3.21
CA ALA A 137 7.43 5.39 1.95
C ALA A 137 6.93 4.01 1.51
N ILE A 138 6.80 3.07 2.46
CA ILE A 138 6.18 1.75 2.19
C ILE A 138 4.72 1.91 1.79
N LYS A 139 3.94 2.65 2.58
CA LYS A 139 2.52 2.92 2.29
C LYS A 139 2.34 3.52 0.90
N LYS A 140 3.19 4.50 0.54
CA LYS A 140 3.18 5.15 -0.76
C LYS A 140 3.52 4.19 -1.90
N SER A 141 4.55 3.35 -1.73
CA SER A 141 4.97 2.37 -2.74
C SER A 141 3.87 1.33 -3.01
N ARG A 142 3.15 0.89 -1.97
CA ARG A 142 1.98 0.01 -2.11
C ARG A 142 0.85 0.67 -2.89
N VAL A 143 0.51 1.92 -2.58
CA VAL A 143 -0.48 2.70 -3.33
C VAL A 143 -0.07 2.82 -4.81
N ASP A 144 1.20 3.11 -5.09
CA ASP A 144 1.70 3.20 -6.47
C ASP A 144 1.61 1.86 -7.22
N ALA A 145 1.93 0.76 -6.54
CA ALA A 145 1.83 -0.59 -7.09
C ALA A 145 0.37 -0.98 -7.41
N GLU A 146 -0.57 -0.66 -6.51
CA GLU A 146 -1.99 -0.89 -6.72
C GLU A 146 -2.51 -0.15 -7.95
N ILE A 147 -2.13 1.12 -8.10
CA ILE A 147 -2.52 1.94 -9.26
C ILE A 147 -1.90 1.40 -10.54
N ALA A 148 -0.63 1.00 -10.53
CA ALA A 148 0.02 0.40 -11.69
C ALA A 148 -0.67 -0.90 -12.12
N ALA A 149 -1.02 -1.76 -11.16
CA ALA A 149 -1.75 -3.01 -11.43
C ALA A 149 -3.15 -2.75 -12.01
N ASN A 150 -3.88 -1.77 -11.47
CA ASN A 150 -5.21 -1.39 -11.97
C ASN A 150 -5.15 -0.81 -13.40
N LEU A 151 -4.11 -0.03 -13.71
CA LEU A 151 -3.89 0.49 -15.07
C LEU A 151 -3.54 -0.62 -16.06
N ALA A 152 -2.74 -1.60 -15.65
CA ALA A 152 -2.41 -2.76 -16.49
C ALA A 152 -3.67 -3.59 -16.82
N LYS A 153 -4.51 -3.86 -15.81
CA LYS A 153 -5.79 -4.60 -15.98
C LYS A 153 -6.80 -3.89 -16.88
N LYS A 154 -6.75 -2.56 -16.98
CA LYS A 154 -7.66 -1.79 -17.85
C LYS A 154 -7.20 -1.78 -19.32
N ARG A 155 -5.94 -2.10 -19.58
CA ARG A 155 -5.32 -2.06 -20.92
C ARG A 155 -5.22 -3.43 -21.59
N GLY A 156 -5.31 -4.51 -20.81
CA GLY A 156 -5.44 -5.89 -21.31
C GLY A 156 -6.90 -6.30 -21.38
#